data_AF-A0A7V8JTX6-F1
#
_entry.id   AF-A0A7V8JTX6-F1
#
_cell.length_a   1.000
_cell.length_b   1.000
_cell.length_c   1.000
_cell.angle_alpha   90.00
_cell.angle_beta   90.00
_cell.angle_gamma   90.00
#
_symmetry.space_group_name_H-M   'P 1'
#
loop_
_entity.id
_entity.type
_entity.pdbx_description
1 polymer ?
#
loop_
_entity_poly.entity_id
_entity_poly.type
_entity_poly.pdbx_seq_one_letter_code
_entity_poly.pdbx_strand_id
1 'polypeptide(L)'
;MAEHLFLDDSYPEVLADIARQIHQRLMEDPRVMLPHQVAAEVALSVTENVRKTVGGVSVYIPMGKHYEASKREMDIYNDFKGDNYHELVRKYKLTEMRIRQIVTKVTAIERAKRQKNLFDLS
;
A
#
# COMPACT_ATOMS: atom_id res chain seq x y z
N MET A 1 -17.62 -25.09 -8.46
CA MET A 1 -18.28 -24.49 -7.28
C MET A 1 -17.26 -23.55 -6.66
N ALA A 2 -17.61 -22.31 -6.34
CA ALA A 2 -16.64 -21.39 -5.74
C ALA A 2 -16.34 -21.86 -4.32
N GLU A 3 -15.10 -22.30 -4.09
CA GLU A 3 -14.66 -22.77 -2.78
C GLU A 3 -14.39 -21.52 -1.92
N HIS A 4 -15.25 -21.30 -0.92
CA HIS A 4 -15.21 -20.13 -0.06
C HIS A 4 -14.68 -20.49 1.33
N LEU A 5 -13.89 -19.58 1.91
CA LEU A 5 -13.42 -19.71 3.29
C LEU A 5 -14.57 -19.38 4.25
N PHE A 6 -15.08 -20.39 4.95
CA PHE A 6 -16.07 -20.24 6.01
C PHE A 6 -15.38 -20.03 7.35
N LEU A 7 -15.80 -18.98 8.06
CA LEU A 7 -15.35 -18.62 9.39
C LEU A 7 -16.58 -18.48 10.29
N ASP A 8 -16.41 -18.84 11.56
CA ASP A 8 -17.47 -18.80 12.57
C ASP A 8 -17.96 -17.37 12.84
N ASP A 9 -19.24 -17.21 13.17
CA ASP A 9 -19.88 -15.90 13.42
C ASP A 9 -19.29 -15.17 14.63
N SER A 10 -18.62 -15.88 15.55
CA SER A 10 -17.90 -15.26 16.68
C SER A 10 -16.55 -14.66 16.28
N TYR A 11 -16.07 -14.92 15.06
CA TYR A 11 -14.81 -14.36 14.57
C TYR A 11 -14.98 -12.88 14.21
N PRO A 12 -14.05 -11.97 14.57
CA PRO A 12 -14.21 -10.55 14.30
C PRO A 12 -14.41 -10.26 12.81
N GLU A 13 -15.50 -9.58 12.46
CA GLU A 13 -15.96 -9.36 11.08
C GLU A 13 -14.87 -8.81 10.16
N VAL A 14 -14.16 -7.76 10.58
CA VAL A 14 -13.07 -7.15 9.79
C VAL A 14 -11.95 -8.15 9.49
N LEU A 15 -11.62 -9.02 10.45
CA LEU A 15 -10.61 -10.06 10.23
C LEU A 15 -11.13 -11.16 9.34
N ALA A 16 -12.42 -11.51 9.44
CA ALA A 16 -13.06 -12.46 8.54
C ALA A 16 -12.96 -11.98 7.09
N ASP A 17 -13.25 -10.70 6.85
CA ASP A 17 -13.15 -10.08 5.53
C ASP A 17 -11.72 -10.06 5.00
N ILE A 18 -10.75 -9.69 5.84
CA ILE A 18 -9.33 -9.74 5.47
C ILE A 18 -8.92 -11.18 5.09
N ALA A 19 -9.28 -12.17 5.89
CA ALA A 19 -8.97 -13.57 5.62
C ALA A 19 -9.59 -14.05 4.30
N ARG A 20 -10.86 -13.73 4.03
CA ARG A 20 -11.53 -14.07 2.76
C ARG A 20 -10.85 -13.43 1.56
N GLN A 21 -10.46 -12.15 1.68
CA GLN A 21 -9.77 -11.44 0.60
C GLN A 21 -8.38 -12.01 0.31
N ILE A 22 -7.62 -12.36 1.35
CA ILE A 22 -6.32 -13.03 1.19
C ILE A 22 -6.51 -14.39 0.53
N HIS A 23 -7.44 -15.20 1.03
CA HIS A 23 -7.77 -16.52 0.48
C HIS A 23 -8.11 -16.45 -1.01
N GLN A 24 -9.04 -15.57 -1.39
CA GLN A 24 -9.42 -15.38 -2.78
C GLN A 24 -8.21 -15.00 -3.63
N ARG A 25 -7.37 -14.07 -3.16
CA ARG A 25 -6.20 -13.62 -3.91
C ARG A 25 -5.16 -14.73 -4.09
N LEU A 26 -4.96 -15.59 -3.09
CA LEU A 26 -4.06 -16.74 -3.18
C LEU A 26 -4.53 -17.78 -4.20
N MET A 27 -5.84 -17.93 -4.38
CA MET A 27 -6.41 -18.83 -5.39
C MET A 27 -6.40 -18.23 -6.80
N GLU A 28 -6.68 -16.94 -6.94
CA GLU A 28 -6.90 -16.30 -8.24
C GLU A 28 -5.65 -15.65 -8.85
N ASP A 29 -4.63 -15.31 -8.06
CA ASP A 29 -3.43 -14.68 -8.59
C ASP A 29 -2.60 -15.68 -9.41
N PRO A 30 -2.37 -15.41 -10.72
CA PRO A 30 -1.71 -16.34 -11.63
C PRO A 30 -0.26 -16.65 -11.25
N ARG A 31 0.35 -15.87 -10.35
CA ARG A 31 1.72 -16.09 -9.86
C ARG A 31 1.79 -17.13 -8.74
N VAL A 32 0.67 -17.41 -8.07
CA VAL A 32 0.63 -18.28 -6.88
C VAL A 32 -0.35 -19.44 -7.05
N MET A 33 -1.62 -19.17 -7.42
CA MET A 33 -2.70 -20.15 -7.65
C MET A 33 -2.69 -21.36 -6.70
N LEU A 34 -2.83 -21.12 -5.41
CA LEU A 34 -2.82 -22.20 -4.42
C LEU A 34 -4.14 -23.00 -4.42
N PRO A 35 -4.09 -24.32 -4.12
CA PRO A 35 -5.30 -25.09 -3.82
C PRO A 35 -6.06 -24.49 -2.63
N HIS A 36 -7.40 -24.59 -2.65
CA HIS A 36 -8.28 -24.00 -1.64
C HIS A 36 -7.86 -24.28 -0.20
N GLN A 37 -7.58 -25.53 0.15
CA GLN A 37 -7.21 -25.88 1.52
C GLN A 37 -5.92 -25.17 1.97
N VAL A 38 -4.89 -25.15 1.11
CA VAL A 38 -3.62 -24.48 1.41
C VAL A 38 -3.81 -22.95 1.48
N ALA A 39 -4.60 -22.39 0.56
CA ALA A 39 -4.94 -20.97 0.57
C ALA A 39 -5.67 -20.57 1.87
N ALA A 40 -6.58 -21.43 2.35
CA ALA A 40 -7.37 -21.19 3.55
C ALA A 40 -6.49 -21.19 4.81
N GLU A 41 -5.62 -22.18 4.94
CA GLU A 41 -4.66 -22.29 6.05
C GLU A 41 -3.71 -21.08 6.09
N VAL A 42 -3.16 -20.68 4.93
CA VAL A 42 -2.27 -19.51 4.84
C VAL A 42 -3.03 -18.22 5.14
N ALA A 43 -4.22 -18.02 4.57
CA ALA A 43 -5.01 -16.83 4.79
C ALA A 43 -5.36 -16.65 6.28
N LEU A 44 -5.80 -17.72 6.95
CA LEU A 44 -6.10 -17.68 8.38
C LEU A 44 -4.85 -17.41 9.20
N SER A 45 -3.72 -18.04 8.88
CA SER A 45 -2.45 -17.84 9.57
C SER A 45 -1.96 -16.39 9.48
N VAL A 46 -2.05 -15.78 8.29
CA VAL A 46 -1.69 -14.37 8.07
C VAL A 46 -2.64 -13.44 8.84
N THR A 47 -3.94 -13.66 8.77
CA THR A 47 -4.92 -12.83 9.49
C THR A 47 -4.73 -12.91 11.00
N GLU A 48 -4.47 -14.11 11.54
CA GLU A 48 -4.18 -14.28 12.96
C GLU A 48 -2.86 -13.62 13.37
N ASN A 49 -1.85 -13.62 12.50
CA ASN A 49 -0.62 -12.88 12.73
C ASN A 49 -0.90 -11.37 12.81
N VAL A 50 -1.71 -10.83 11.89
CA VAL A 50 -2.14 -9.41 11.93
C VAL A 50 -2.91 -9.13 13.22
N ARG A 51 -3.86 -9.99 13.61
CA ARG A 51 -4.61 -9.83 14.87
C ARG A 51 -3.69 -9.75 16.09
N LYS A 52 -2.66 -10.60 16.16
CA LYS A 52 -1.74 -10.64 17.31
C LYS A 52 -0.72 -9.49 17.33
N THR A 53 -0.29 -9.02 16.17
CA THR A 53 0.75 -7.98 16.05
C THR A 53 0.18 -6.57 16.04
N VAL A 54 -1.03 -6.41 15.51
CA VAL A 54 -1.68 -5.12 15.27
C VAL A 54 -2.94 -4.94 16.14
N GLY A 55 -3.58 -6.04 16.55
CA GLY A 55 -4.80 -6.03 17.38
C GLY A 55 -4.50 -5.62 18.83
N GLY A 56 -4.73 -4.35 19.10
CA GLY A 56 -4.46 -3.70 20.39
C GLY A 56 -4.50 -2.18 20.27
N VAL A 57 -4.36 -1.67 19.05
CA VAL A 57 -4.50 -0.25 18.69
C VAL A 57 -5.70 -0.07 17.77
N SER A 58 -6.43 1.04 17.87
CA SER A 58 -7.43 1.42 16.86
C SER A 58 -6.72 1.67 15.52
N VAL A 59 -6.89 0.78 14.56
CA VAL A 59 -6.25 0.88 13.24
C VAL A 59 -7.21 1.49 12.25
N TYR A 60 -6.87 2.70 11.79
CA TYR A 60 -7.48 3.28 10.61
C TYR A 60 -6.82 2.68 9.36
N ILE A 61 -7.60 2.01 8.52
CA ILE A 61 -7.17 1.56 7.19
C ILE A 61 -7.52 2.67 6.19
N PRO A 62 -6.55 3.47 5.71
CA PRO A 62 -6.82 4.55 4.77
C PRO A 62 -7.28 4.00 3.41
N MET A 63 -8.32 4.59 2.82
CA MET A 63 -8.90 4.22 1.51
C MET A 63 -7.99 4.50 0.29
N GLY A 64 -6.68 4.65 0.48
CA GLY A 64 -5.72 4.72 -0.62
C GLY A 64 -5.68 6.02 -1.44
N LYS A 65 -6.67 6.93 -1.37
CA LYS A 65 -6.64 8.20 -2.15
C LYS A 65 -5.37 9.02 -1.91
N HIS A 66 -4.89 9.07 -0.67
CA HIS A 66 -3.62 9.72 -0.34
C HIS A 66 -2.40 8.87 -0.74
N TYR A 67 -2.50 7.54 -0.75
CA TYR A 67 -1.43 6.63 -1.17
C TYR A 67 -1.21 6.64 -2.68
N GLU A 68 -2.27 6.57 -3.48
CA GLU A 68 -2.21 6.70 -4.95
C GLU A 68 -1.73 8.08 -5.37
N ALA A 69 -2.21 9.14 -4.71
CA ALA A 69 -1.69 10.49 -4.90
C ALA A 69 -0.21 10.57 -4.52
N SER A 70 0.22 9.93 -3.42
CA SER A 70 1.63 9.88 -3.01
C SER A 70 2.50 9.10 -3.98
N LYS A 71 1.99 8.01 -4.57
CA LYS A 71 2.70 7.23 -5.60
C LYS A 71 2.90 8.07 -6.85
N ARG A 72 1.85 8.73 -7.35
CA ARG A 72 1.95 9.62 -8.52
C ARG A 72 2.86 10.82 -8.25
N GLU A 73 2.80 11.41 -7.06
CA GLU A 73 3.71 12.49 -6.64
C GLU A 73 5.17 12.03 -6.60
N MET A 74 5.42 10.79 -6.15
CA MET A 74 6.75 10.18 -6.16
C MET A 74 7.24 9.88 -7.58
N ASP A 75 6.37 9.39 -8.47
CA ASP A 75 6.71 9.16 -9.88
C ASP A 75 7.11 10.47 -10.58
N ILE A 76 6.36 11.56 -10.33
CA ILE A 76 6.70 12.90 -10.82
C ILE A 76 8.06 13.36 -10.29
N TYR A 77 8.34 13.13 -9.00
CA TYR A 77 9.63 13.48 -8.39
C TYR A 77 10.79 12.68 -8.99
N ASN A 78 10.62 11.37 -9.22
CA ASN A 78 11.64 10.50 -9.80
C ASN A 78 11.95 10.86 -11.27
N ASP A 79 10.95 11.34 -12.02
CA ASP A 79 11.15 11.81 -13.40
C ASP A 79 11.72 13.23 -13.51
N PHE A 80 11.80 13.96 -12.40
CA PHE A 80 12.28 15.34 -12.39
C PHE A 80 13.80 15.41 -12.52
N LYS A 81 14.28 16.11 -13.55
CA LYS A 81 15.71 16.23 -13.90
C LYS A 81 16.33 17.55 -13.44
N GLY A 82 15.55 18.47 -12.87
CA GLY A 82 16.02 19.78 -12.37
C GLY A 82 15.36 20.98 -13.07
N ASP A 83 15.06 20.86 -14.36
CA ASP A 83 14.49 21.94 -15.18
C ASP A 83 13.42 21.47 -16.19
N ASN A 84 13.14 20.17 -16.25
CA ASN A 84 12.23 19.56 -17.24
C ASN A 84 10.72 19.71 -16.93
N TYR A 85 10.30 20.82 -16.35
CA TYR A 85 8.91 21.06 -15.94
C TYR A 85 7.90 20.91 -17.10
N HIS A 86 8.25 21.38 -18.30
CA HIS A 86 7.39 21.25 -19.47
C HIS A 86 7.20 19.79 -19.92
N GLU A 87 8.23 18.93 -19.78
CA GLU A 87 8.11 17.50 -20.06
C GLU A 87 7.12 16.83 -19.09
N LEU A 88 7.24 17.16 -17.80
CA LEU A 88 6.37 16.62 -16.74
C LEU A 88 4.92 17.07 -16.89
N VAL A 89 4.68 18.33 -17.25
CA VAL A 89 3.33 18.85 -17.54
C VAL A 89 2.65 18.03 -18.63
N ARG A 90 3.36 17.72 -19.72
CA ARG A 90 2.82 16.91 -20.83
C ARG A 90 2.60 15.46 -20.41
N LYS A 91 3.57 14.84 -19.73
CA LYS A 91 3.52 13.43 -19.30
C LYS A 91 2.39 13.18 -18.30
N TYR A 92 2.23 14.05 -17.31
CA TYR A 92 1.30 13.86 -16.20
C TYR A 92 -0.01 14.62 -16.34
N LYS A 93 -0.18 15.45 -17.38
CA LYS A 93 -1.40 16.26 -17.62
C LYS A 93 -1.79 17.10 -16.41
N LEU A 94 -0.81 17.77 -15.80
CA LEU A 94 -0.98 18.66 -14.66
C LEU A 94 -0.48 20.06 -15.04
N THR A 95 -0.96 21.09 -14.34
CA THR A 95 -0.43 22.44 -14.51
C THR A 95 1.03 22.50 -14.05
N GLU A 96 1.81 23.40 -14.64
CA GLU A 96 3.22 23.58 -14.25
C GLU A 96 3.36 23.96 -12.77
N MET A 97 2.46 24.81 -12.28
CA MET A 97 2.38 25.17 -10.86
C MET A 97 2.19 23.93 -9.98
N ARG A 98 1.30 23.00 -10.38
CA ARG A 98 1.08 21.77 -9.61
C ARG A 98 2.31 20.87 -9.62
N ILE A 99 2.99 20.72 -10.75
CA ILE A 99 4.26 19.97 -10.82
C ILE A 99 5.30 20.60 -9.89
N ARG A 100 5.46 21.92 -9.90
CA ARG A 100 6.39 22.64 -9.00
C ARG A 100 6.06 22.40 -7.53
N GLN A 101 4.80 22.48 -7.14
CA GLN A 101 4.37 22.18 -5.77
C GLN A 101 4.72 20.75 -5.36
N ILE A 102 4.49 19.78 -6.23
CA ILE A 102 4.79 18.36 -5.99
C ILE A 102 6.30 18.17 -5.80
N VAL A 103 7.12 18.67 -6.74
CA VAL A 103 8.59 18.57 -6.66
C VAL A 103 9.11 19.18 -5.36
N THR A 104 8.65 20.39 -5.00
CA THR A 104 9.06 21.06 -3.76
C THR A 104 8.67 20.26 -2.52
N LYS A 105 7.42 19.79 -2.45
CA LYS A 105 6.89 19.00 -1.33
C LYS A 105 7.68 17.70 -1.15
N VAL A 106 7.84 16.91 -2.21
CA VAL A 106 8.52 15.61 -2.14
C VAL A 106 10.02 15.78 -1.86
N THR A 107 10.67 16.80 -2.43
CA THR A 107 12.07 17.13 -2.11
C THR A 107 12.27 17.39 -0.62
N ALA A 108 11.37 18.16 0.02
CA ALA A 108 11.46 18.44 1.45
C ALA A 108 11.33 17.16 2.30
N ILE A 109 10.39 16.28 1.93
CA ILE A 109 10.19 14.99 2.60
C ILE A 109 11.43 14.09 2.45
N GLU A 110 11.97 13.96 1.25
CA GLU A 110 13.15 13.12 0.99
C GLU A 110 14.41 13.65 1.67
N ARG A 111 14.59 14.98 1.74
CA ARG A 111 15.67 15.60 2.52
C ARG A 111 15.54 15.28 4.01
N ALA A 112 14.33 15.40 4.58
CA ALA A 112 14.09 15.09 5.99
C ALA A 112 14.35 13.61 6.32
N LYS A 113 13.98 12.69 5.43
CA LYS A 113 14.30 11.25 5.59
C LYS A 113 15.80 11.00 5.59
N ARG A 114 16.54 11.58 4.63
CA ARG A 114 18.00 11.43 4.54
C ARG A 114 18.71 12.05 5.74
N GLN A 115 18.22 13.19 6.25
CA GLN A 115 18.77 13.83 7.45
C GLN A 115 18.52 13.00 8.71
N LYS A 116 17.33 12.40 8.89
CA LYS A 116 17.08 11.49 10.03
C LYS A 116 18.04 10.30 10.03
N ASN A 117 18.28 9.69 8.87
CA ASN A 117 19.23 8.57 8.75
C ASN A 117 20.70 8.98 9.04
N LEU A 118 21.02 10.27 9.04
CA LEU A 118 22.38 10.77 9.30
C LEU A 118 22.69 10.84 10.81
N PHE A 119 21.67 10.92 11.67
CA PHE A 119 21.82 11.02 13.13
C PHE A 119 21.57 9.70 13.88
N ASP A 120 21.12 8.65 13.19
CA ASP A 120 20.98 7.29 13.73
C ASP A 120 22.26 6.43 13.55
N LEU A 121 23.35 7.01 13.03
CA LEU A 121 24.66 6.37 12.81
C LEU A 121 25.74 6.79 13.83
N SER A 122 25.34 7.36 14.97
CA SER A 122 26.25 7.78 16.06
C SER A 122 26.07 6.95 17.32
#